data_AF-A0AAE8U5H0-F1
#
_entry.id   AF-A0AAE8U5H0-F1
#
_cell.length_a   1.000
_cell.length_b   1.000
_cell.length_c   1.000
_cell.angle_alpha   90.00
_cell.angle_beta   90.00
_cell.angle_gamma   90.00
#
_symmetry.space_group_name_H-M   'P 1'
#
loop_
_entity.id
_entity.type
_entity.pdbx_description
1 polymer ?
#
loop_
_entity_poly.entity_id
_entity_poly.type
_entity_poly.pdbx_seq_one_letter_code
_entity_poly.pdbx_strand_id
1 'polypeptide(L)' 'IVAVDKNHEVFSAEPMIVIGSPPRFLDIEMFIAMDPPRHDVQRAAVQGVVAPKNLREMETLIRSRVREVLDDLPVNQP' A
#
# COMPACT_ATOMS: atom_id res chain seq x y z
N ILE A 1 -10.77 15.84 9.11
CA ILE A 1 -9.92 14.79 8.50
C ILE A 1 -9.04 15.39 7.39
N VAL A 2 -9.62 15.97 6.33
CA VAL A 2 -8.86 16.55 5.20
C VAL A 2 -7.82 17.62 5.60
N ALA A 3 -8.10 18.42 6.63
CA ALA A 3 -7.21 19.50 7.07
C ALA A 3 -5.83 19.01 7.56
N VAL A 4 -5.78 17.84 8.20
CA VAL A 4 -4.53 17.25 8.70
C VAL A 4 -3.82 16.51 7.57
N ASP A 5 -4.56 15.67 6.85
CA ASP A 5 -4.04 14.81 5.78
C ASP A 5 -3.38 15.58 4.62
N LYS A 6 -3.89 16.78 4.28
CA LYS A 6 -3.32 17.59 3.18
C LYS A 6 -2.16 18.48 3.59
N ASN A 7 -1.93 18.71 4.89
CA ASN A 7 -0.97 19.70 5.36
C ASN A 7 0.28 19.02 5.94
N HIS A 8 1.04 18.34 5.08
CA HIS A 8 2.26 17.64 5.47
C HIS A 8 3.37 18.58 5.99
N GLU A 9 3.32 19.88 5.65
CA GLU A 9 4.26 20.88 6.17
C GLU A 9 4.09 21.09 7.68
N VAL A 10 2.85 20.98 8.19
CA VAL A 10 2.54 21.10 9.62
C VAL A 10 2.44 19.73 10.30
N PHE A 11 1.96 18.72 9.58
CA PHE A 11 1.75 17.37 10.09
C PHE A 11 2.63 16.37 9.33
N SER A 12 3.88 16.25 9.78
CA SER A 12 4.88 15.31 9.24
C SER A 12 4.47 13.85 9.44
N ALA A 13 4.81 13.00 8.47
CA ALA A 13 4.69 11.53 8.58
C ALA A 13 5.90 10.88 9.25
N GLU A 14 6.97 11.65 9.51
CA GLU A 14 8.18 11.19 10.18
C GLU A 14 8.04 11.25 11.71
N PRO A 15 8.73 10.35 12.45
CA PRO A 15 9.46 9.17 11.97
C PRO A 15 8.57 7.94 11.76
N MET A 16 7.28 8.02 12.11
CA MET A 16 6.34 6.90 12.04
C MET A 16 4.90 7.38 11.91
N ILE A 17 4.08 6.54 11.27
CA ILE A 17 2.65 6.79 11.04
C ILE A 17 1.73 6.04 12.01
N VAL A 18 2.30 5.40 13.03
CA VAL A 18 1.58 4.63 14.06
C VAL A 18 1.76 5.26 15.43
N ILE A 19 0.76 5.13 16.29
CA ILE A 19 0.86 5.58 17.68
C ILE A 19 1.49 4.46 18.51
N GLY A 20 2.60 4.75 19.18
CA GLY A 20 3.31 3.81 20.03
C GLY A 20 4.69 3.46 19.48
N SER A 21 5.29 2.36 19.95
CA SER A 21 6.58 1.89 19.45
C SER A 21 6.38 0.96 18.25
N PRO A 22 7.19 1.08 17.19
CA PRO A 22 7.12 0.15 16.07
C PRO A 22 7.44 -1.27 16.56
N PRO A 23 6.77 -2.30 16.02
CA PRO A 23 7.13 -3.69 16.27
C PRO A 23 8.63 -3.93 16.00
N ARG A 24 9.25 -4.82 16.79
CA ARG A 24 10.65 -5.23 16.54
C ARG A 24 10.77 -5.73 15.09
N PHE A 25 11.87 -5.39 14.41
CA PHE A 25 12.15 -5.73 13.00
C PHE A 25 11.38 -4.94 11.93
N LEU A 26 10.71 -3.84 12.30
CA LEU A 26 10.21 -2.83 11.34
C LEU A 26 11.15 -1.62 11.23
N ASP A 27 12.45 -1.82 11.46
CA ASP A 27 13.53 -0.86 11.20
C ASP A 27 13.85 -0.71 9.70
N ILE A 28 12.86 -0.98 8.84
CA ILE A 28 12.96 -0.83 7.40
C ILE A 28 12.43 0.55 7.03
N GLU A 29 13.17 1.23 6.17
CA GLU A 29 12.76 2.53 5.68
C GLU A 29 11.57 2.41 4.72
N MET A 30 10.40 2.93 5.12
CA MET A 30 9.19 2.92 4.31
C MET A 30 8.87 4.33 3.82
N PHE A 31 8.66 4.52 2.52
CA PHE A 31 8.40 5.87 1.98
C PHE A 31 7.11 6.50 2.50
N ILE A 32 6.16 5.70 3.02
CA ILE A 32 4.92 6.19 3.63
C ILE A 32 5.15 6.95 4.95
N ALA A 33 6.32 6.75 5.58
CA ALA A 33 6.75 7.44 6.80
C ALA A 33 7.91 8.42 6.47
N MET A 34 7.92 8.97 5.26
CA MET A 34 8.82 10.04 4.82
C MET A 34 8.01 11.25 4.40
N ASP A 35 8.60 12.44 4.52
CA ASP A 35 8.02 13.65 3.93
C ASP A 35 8.58 13.94 2.51
N PRO A 36 7.91 14.82 1.74
CA PRO A 36 8.49 15.39 0.53
C PRO A 36 9.83 16.11 0.81
N PRO A 37 10.83 16.03 -0.10
CA PRO A 37 10.75 15.45 -1.45
C PRO A 37 11.05 13.94 -1.52
N ARG A 38 11.49 13.32 -0.42
CA ARG A 38 11.97 11.92 -0.42
C ARG A 38 10.84 10.95 -0.73
N HIS A 39 9.67 11.17 -0.12
CA HIS A 39 8.45 10.43 -0.41
C HIS A 39 8.14 10.41 -1.92
N ASP A 40 8.23 11.56 -2.58
CA ASP A 40 7.80 11.71 -3.98
C ASP A 40 8.70 10.92 -4.93
N VAL A 41 10.02 10.92 -4.68
CA VAL A 41 11.00 10.16 -5.47
C VAL A 41 10.70 8.66 -5.38
N GLN A 42 10.48 8.14 -4.17
CA GLN A 42 10.21 6.71 -3.97
C GLN A 42 8.82 6.32 -4.53
N ARG A 43 7.81 7.18 -4.35
CA ARG A 43 6.48 6.97 -4.90
C ARG A 43 6.52 6.93 -6.43
N ALA A 44 7.25 7.83 -7.07
CA ALA A 44 7.39 7.86 -8.52
C ALA A 44 8.04 6.57 -9.07
N ALA A 45 9.01 5.99 -8.35
CA ALA A 45 9.68 4.76 -8.77
C ALA A 45 8.70 3.56 -8.89
N VAL A 46 7.64 3.50 -8.06
CA VAL A 46 6.67 2.40 -8.07
C VAL A 46 5.38 2.70 -8.84
N GLN A 47 5.11 3.97 -9.16
CA GLN A 47 3.89 4.40 -9.86
C GLN A 47 3.67 3.69 -11.19
N GLY A 48 4.74 3.38 -11.93
CA GLY A 48 4.65 2.69 -13.22
C GLY A 48 4.06 1.28 -13.12
N VAL A 49 4.30 0.57 -12.01
CA VAL A 49 3.81 -0.81 -11.81
C VAL A 49 2.29 -0.83 -11.68
N VAL A 50 1.73 0.17 -11.00
CA VAL A 50 0.28 0.29 -10.75
C VAL A 50 -0.43 1.19 -11.78
N ALA A 51 0.19 1.45 -12.93
CA ALA A 51 -0.39 2.26 -13.99
C ALA A 51 -1.69 1.63 -14.55
N PRO A 52 -2.66 2.43 -15.04
CA PRO A 52 -3.96 1.93 -15.51
C PRO A 52 -3.90 0.80 -16.55
N LYS A 53 -2.88 0.81 -17.43
CA LYS A 53 -2.66 -0.26 -18.40
C LYS A 53 -2.37 -1.60 -17.69
N ASN A 54 -1.40 -1.60 -16.77
CA ASN A 54 -1.02 -2.80 -16.03
C ASN A 54 -2.18 -3.33 -15.18
N LEU A 55 -2.98 -2.45 -14.58
CA LEU A 55 -4.16 -2.87 -13.81
C LEU A 55 -5.19 -3.62 -14.66
N ARG A 56 -5.44 -3.19 -15.91
CA ARG A 56 -6.33 -3.90 -16.83
C ARG A 56 -5.79 -5.27 -17.23
N GLU A 57 -4.48 -5.36 -17.45
CA GLU A 57 -3.83 -6.64 -17.75
C GLU A 57 -3.90 -7.60 -16.56
N MET A 58 -3.65 -7.10 -15.34
CA MET A 58 -3.73 -7.87 -14.11
C MET A 58 -5.17 -8.28 -13.75
N GLU A 59 -6.18 -7.49 -14.12
CA GLU A 59 -7.58 -7.77 -13.77
C GLU A 59 -8.01 -9.17 -14.20
N THR A 60 -7.71 -9.56 -15.44
CA THR A 60 -8.12 -10.87 -15.98
C THR A 60 -7.45 -12.00 -15.18
N LEU A 61 -6.15 -11.87 -14.92
CA LEU A 61 -5.39 -12.86 -14.16
C LEU A 61 -5.88 -12.97 -12.71
N ILE A 62 -6.02 -11.84 -12.01
CA ILE A 62 -6.52 -11.79 -10.64
C ILE A 62 -7.90 -12.44 -10.56
N ARG A 63 -8.81 -12.07 -11.47
CA ARG A 63 -10.17 -12.62 -11.51
C ARG A 63 -10.18 -14.14 -11.71
N SER A 64 -9.32 -14.67 -12.58
CA SER A 64 -9.21 -16.12 -12.80
C SER A 64 -8.75 -16.87 -11.55
N ARG A 65 -7.67 -16.40 -10.90
CA ARG A 65 -7.11 -17.01 -9.68
C ARG A 65 -8.07 -16.92 -8.50
N VAL A 66 -8.76 -15.79 -8.35
CA VAL A 66 -9.74 -15.61 -7.28
C VAL A 66 -10.91 -16.56 -7.46
N ARG A 67 -11.39 -16.78 -8.69
CA ARG A 67 -12.44 -17.78 -8.96
C ARG A 67 -11.99 -19.18 -8.59
N GLU A 68 -10.82 -19.60 -9.07
CA GLU A 68 -10.24 -20.91 -8.74
C GLU A 68 -10.15 -21.13 -7.22
N VAL A 69 -9.58 -20.16 -6.48
CA VAL A 69 -9.48 -20.23 -5.02
C VAL A 69 -10.86 -20.35 -4.35
N LEU A 70 -11.88 -19.64 -4.84
CA LEU A 70 -13.22 -19.67 -4.27
C LEU A 70 -14.00 -20.94 -4.64
N ASP A 71 -13.81 -21.45 -5.87
CA ASP A 71 -14.43 -22.66 -6.37
C ASP A 71 -13.89 -23.91 -5.65
N ASP A 72 -12.62 -23.87 -5.21
CA ASP A 72 -11.96 -24.94 -4.45
C ASP A 72 -12.31 -24.95 -2.96
N LEU A 73 -13.03 -23.94 -2.45
CA LEU A 73 -13.44 -23.92 -1.04
C LEU A 73 -14.42 -25.06 -0.75
N PRO A 74 -14.22 -25.81 0.35
CA PRO A 74 -15.12 -26.88 0.72
C PRO A 74 -16.51 -26.31 1.03
N VAL A 75 -17.52 -26.87 0.37
CA VAL A 75 -18.93 -26.60 0.69
C VAL A 75 -19.46 -27.68 1.60
N ASN A 76 -20.15 -27.28 2.67
CA ASN A 76 -20.79 -28.18 3.64
C ASN A 76 -19.83 -29.13 4.39
N GLN A 77 -18.60 -28.72 4.64
CA GLN A 77 -17.69 -29.38 5.58
C GLN A 77 -17.34 -28.40 6.70
N PRO A 78 -17.30 -28.85 7.98
CA PRO A 78 -16.96 -28.00 9.12
C PRO A 78 -15.49 -27.57 9.13
#